data_AF-A0A9Q3JMP3-F1
#
_entry.id   AF-A0A9Q3JMP3-F1
#
_cell.length_a   1.000
_cell.length_b   1.000
_cell.length_c   1.000
_cell.angle_alpha   90.00
_cell.angle_beta   90.00
_cell.angle_gamma   90.00
#
_symmetry.space_group_name_H-M   'P 1'
#
loop_
_entity.id
_entity.type
_entity.pdbx_description
1 polymer ?
#
loop_
_entity_poly.entity_id
_entity_poly.type
_entity_poly.pdbx_seq_one_letter_code
_entity_poly.pdbx_strand_id
1 'polypeptide(L)'
;WAGIMEILHQHQQSETPKGSPKCDIWDGLVWRCFTGTRDIHNPPFMSIPGALAFSIYVDWFNAHGKSTRLARIGPIMLISLNLPPSERLKVENVYVAGIIPGLEDPNALQLNYLLMPLIKELKELQQGYHFSPTLTGPSG
;
A
#
# COMPACT_ATOMS: atom_id res chain seq x y z
N TRP A 1 15.26 10.18 6.28
CA TRP A 1 15.32 9.16 5.21
C TRP A 1 15.96 7.85 5.64
N ALA A 2 17.01 7.81 6.50
CA ALA A 2 17.59 6.54 6.97
C ALA A 2 16.66 5.66 7.84
N GLY A 3 15.74 6.24 8.62
CA GLY A 3 14.94 5.48 9.58
C GLY A 3 13.85 4.59 8.99
N ILE A 4 13.14 4.99 7.93
CA ILE A 4 12.00 4.20 7.42
C ILE A 4 12.45 2.90 6.76
N MET A 5 13.56 2.92 6.01
CA MET A 5 14.10 1.71 5.39
C MET A 5 14.61 0.72 6.43
N GLU A 6 15.16 1.20 7.54
CA GLU A 6 15.57 0.37 8.67
C GLU A 6 14.35 -0.28 9.34
N ILE A 7 13.28 0.48 9.60
CA ILE A 7 12.03 -0.05 10.16
C ILE A 7 11.43 -1.12 9.23
N LEU A 8 11.40 -0.87 7.92
CA LEU A 8 10.94 -1.84 6.92
C LEU A 8 11.74 -3.14 6.97
N HIS A 9 13.08 -3.03 6.99
CA HIS A 9 13.97 -4.18 7.02
C HIS A 9 13.80 -5.01 8.29
N GLN A 10 13.73 -4.36 9.45
CA GLN A 10 13.52 -5.02 10.74
C GLN A 10 12.18 -5.76 10.80
N HIS A 11 11.11 -5.13 10.33
CA HIS A 11 9.78 -5.75 10.33
C HIS A 11 9.70 -6.96 9.39
N GLN A 12 10.31 -6.87 8.20
CA GLN A 12 10.33 -7.99 7.25
C GLN A 12 11.07 -9.22 7.79
N GLN A 13 12.07 -9.03 8.66
CA GLN A 13 12.80 -10.12 9.31
C GLN A 13 12.13 -10.63 10.59
N SER A 14 11.11 -9.94 11.09
CA SER A 14 10.42 -10.35 12.31
C SER A 14 9.50 -11.53 12.04
N GLU A 15 9.66 -12.60 12.82
CA GLU A 15 8.75 -13.76 12.80
C GLU A 15 7.82 -13.71 14.01
N THR A 16 6.53 -13.96 13.78
CA THR A 16 5.59 -14.20 14.88
C THR A 16 5.87 -15.57 15.51
N PRO A 17 6.03 -15.64 16.85
CA PRO A 17 6.26 -16.91 17.53
C PRO A 17 5.16 -17.93 17.24
N LYS A 18 5.55 -19.19 17.00
CA LYS A 18 4.57 -20.28 16.78
C LYS A 18 3.63 -20.38 17.98
N GLY A 19 2.32 -20.23 17.73
CA GLY A 19 1.27 -20.32 18.75
C GLY A 19 0.82 -18.97 19.33
N SER A 20 1.42 -17.84 18.92
CA SER A 20 0.87 -16.53 19.27
C SER A 20 -0.45 -16.27 18.53
N PRO A 21 -1.33 -15.42 19.08
CA PRO A 21 -2.45 -14.88 18.31
C PRO A 21 -1.92 -14.26 17.01
N LYS A 22 -2.68 -14.43 15.92
CA LYS A 22 -2.39 -13.72 14.67
C LYS A 22 -2.70 -12.25 14.90
N CYS A 23 -1.67 -11.41 14.85
CA CYS A 23 -1.75 -9.98 15.14
C CYS A 23 -1.53 -9.13 13.90
N ASP A 24 -1.09 -9.73 12.78
CA ASP A 24 -0.83 -9.02 11.53
C ASP A 24 -1.39 -9.76 10.30
N ILE A 25 -1.61 -9.03 9.21
CA ILE A 25 -1.99 -9.54 7.89
C ILE A 25 -0.98 -10.58 7.38
N TRP A 26 0.30 -10.38 7.71
CA TRP A 26 1.40 -11.28 7.37
C TRP A 26 1.36 -12.61 8.13
N ASP A 27 0.54 -12.76 9.17
CA ASP A 27 0.29 -14.06 9.81
C ASP A 27 -0.70 -14.93 9.01
N GLY A 28 -1.33 -14.35 7.98
CA GLY A 28 -2.23 -15.01 7.06
C GLY A 28 -1.48 -15.79 5.98
N LEU A 29 -1.83 -17.07 5.79
CA LEU A 29 -1.24 -17.91 4.74
C LEU A 29 -1.45 -17.35 3.33
N VAL A 30 -2.61 -16.74 3.08
CA VAL A 30 -2.96 -16.15 1.78
C VAL A 30 -1.90 -15.12 1.34
N TRP A 31 -1.46 -14.27 2.26
CA TRP A 31 -0.50 -13.20 1.95
C TRP A 31 0.94 -13.68 1.98
N ARG A 32 1.29 -14.59 2.90
CA ARG A 32 2.63 -15.22 2.95
C ARG A 32 2.94 -16.05 1.72
N CYS A 33 1.94 -16.67 1.11
CA CYS A 33 2.10 -17.52 -0.06
C CYS A 33 1.65 -16.84 -1.36
N PHE A 34 1.30 -15.56 -1.31
CA PHE A 34 0.89 -14.82 -2.50
C PHE A 34 2.09 -14.68 -3.44
N THR A 35 2.02 -15.29 -4.63
CA THR A 35 3.13 -15.26 -5.61
C THR A 35 3.03 -14.09 -6.61
N GLY A 36 2.02 -13.21 -6.49
CA GLY A 36 1.82 -12.07 -7.40
C GLY A 36 1.36 -12.44 -8.81
N THR A 37 1.40 -13.73 -9.16
CA THR A 37 1.03 -14.31 -10.46
C THR A 37 0.13 -15.53 -10.23
N ARG A 38 -0.48 -16.08 -11.28
CA ARG A 38 -1.21 -17.37 -11.15
C ARG A 38 -0.27 -18.58 -11.15
N ASP A 39 1.05 -18.36 -11.23
CA ASP A 39 2.02 -19.44 -11.18
C ASP A 39 2.39 -19.72 -9.72
N ILE A 40 2.04 -20.92 -9.28
CA ILE A 40 2.28 -21.43 -7.92
C ILE A 40 3.74 -21.86 -7.71
N HIS A 41 4.52 -22.03 -8.79
CA HIS A 41 5.93 -22.39 -8.72
C HIS A 41 6.83 -21.20 -8.43
N ASN A 42 6.31 -19.98 -8.57
CA ASN A 42 7.06 -18.77 -8.22
C ASN A 42 7.22 -18.65 -6.70
N PRO A 43 8.35 -18.12 -6.23
CA PRO A 43 8.50 -17.80 -4.82
C PRO A 43 7.45 -16.77 -4.39
N PRO A 44 7.09 -16.72 -3.09
CA PRO A 44 6.18 -15.69 -2.60
C PRO A 44 6.64 -14.28 -2.96
N PHE A 45 5.73 -13.42 -3.38
CA PHE A 45 6.01 -12.07 -3.84
C PHE A 45 6.78 -11.24 -2.79
N MET A 46 6.40 -11.37 -1.52
CA MET A 46 7.07 -10.69 -0.39
C MET A 46 8.49 -11.21 -0.07
N SER A 47 8.93 -12.31 -0.71
CA SER A 47 10.31 -12.79 -0.59
C SER A 47 11.26 -12.10 -1.57
N ILE A 48 10.73 -11.37 -2.56
CA ILE A 48 11.53 -10.61 -3.52
C ILE A 48 12.11 -9.38 -2.81
N PRO A 49 13.44 -9.15 -2.85
CA PRO A 49 14.03 -7.94 -2.27
C PRO A 49 13.40 -6.68 -2.84
N GLY A 50 13.00 -5.75 -1.96
CA GLY A 50 12.35 -4.50 -2.35
C GLY A 50 10.87 -4.63 -2.72
N ALA A 51 10.24 -5.81 -2.59
CA ALA A 51 8.80 -5.95 -2.79
C ALA A 51 8.03 -5.18 -1.71
N LEU A 52 7.16 -4.27 -2.17
CA LEU A 52 6.29 -3.48 -1.32
C LEU A 52 4.83 -3.91 -1.51
N ALA A 53 4.10 -3.95 -0.41
CA ALA A 53 2.65 -4.10 -0.37
C ALA A 53 2.01 -2.87 0.24
N PHE A 54 0.93 -2.45 -0.37
CA PHE A 54 0.12 -1.34 0.10
C PHE A 54 -1.33 -1.77 0.28
N SER A 55 -1.95 -1.33 1.37
CA SER A 55 -3.41 -1.30 1.49
C SER A 55 -3.92 -0.02 0.83
N ILE A 56 -5.00 -0.15 0.06
CA ILE A 56 -5.72 0.99 -0.53
C ILE A 56 -6.91 1.30 0.36
N TYR A 57 -7.01 2.54 0.81
CA TYR A 57 -8.16 3.07 1.53
C TYR A 57 -8.80 4.20 0.73
N VAL A 58 -10.12 4.17 0.60
CA VAL A 58 -10.91 5.22 -0.04
C VAL A 58 -12.19 5.43 0.76
N ASP A 59 -12.48 6.67 1.14
CA ASP A 59 -13.69 7.05 1.88
C ASP A 59 -14.15 8.45 1.48
N TRP A 60 -15.46 8.71 1.47
CA TRP A 60 -16.02 9.99 1.08
C TRP A 60 -16.53 10.78 2.28
N PHE A 61 -15.90 11.92 2.55
CA PHE A 61 -16.32 12.81 3.62
C PHE A 61 -16.69 14.20 3.10
N ASN A 62 -17.53 14.92 3.85
CA ASN A 62 -17.84 16.32 3.55
C ASN A 62 -16.68 17.21 3.98
N ALA A 63 -15.92 17.74 3.02
CA ALA A 63 -14.78 18.59 3.29
C ALA A 63 -15.16 19.95 3.92
N HIS A 64 -16.43 20.36 3.83
CA HIS A 64 -16.95 21.59 4.40
C HIS A 64 -17.72 21.38 5.72
N GLY A 65 -17.61 20.20 6.34
CA GLY A 65 -18.22 19.92 7.64
C GLY A 65 -19.75 19.93 7.63
N LYS A 66 -20.38 20.74 8.49
CA LYS A 66 -21.86 20.83 8.62
C LYS A 66 -22.54 21.71 7.56
N SER A 67 -21.80 22.24 6.60
CA SER A 67 -22.34 23.11 5.56
C SER A 67 -23.26 22.35 4.61
N THR A 68 -24.34 22.99 4.15
CA THR A 68 -25.32 22.45 3.19
C THR A 68 -24.77 22.29 1.77
N ARG A 69 -23.55 22.78 1.51
CA ARG A 69 -22.88 22.63 0.22
C ARG A 69 -22.27 21.22 0.14
N LEU A 70 -22.89 20.36 -0.66
CA LEU A 70 -22.50 18.96 -0.88
C LEU A 70 -21.18 18.88 -1.66
N ALA A 71 -20.04 19.10 -1.02
CA ALA A 71 -18.75 18.79 -1.62
C ALA A 71 -18.14 17.60 -0.87
N ARG A 72 -18.34 16.40 -1.43
CA ARG A 72 -17.78 15.16 -0.91
C ARG A 72 -16.47 14.89 -1.61
N ILE A 73 -15.45 14.61 -0.82
CA ILE A 73 -14.10 14.36 -1.34
C ILE A 73 -13.69 12.97 -0.89
N GLY A 74 -13.17 12.19 -1.85
CA GLY A 74 -12.66 10.85 -1.62
C GLY A 74 -11.15 10.77 -1.81
N PRO A 75 -10.32 10.87 -0.75
CA PRO A 75 -8.90 10.59 -0.88
C PRO A 75 -8.66 9.11 -1.17
N ILE A 76 -7.75 8.84 -2.08
CA ILE A 76 -7.19 7.51 -2.32
C ILE A 76 -5.88 7.45 -1.55
N MET A 77 -5.86 6.70 -0.46
CA MET A 77 -4.71 6.57 0.43
C MET A 77 -4.04 5.20 0.26
N LEU A 78 -2.72 5.19 0.19
CA LEU A 78 -1.88 4.00 0.21
C LEU A 78 -1.18 3.92 1.57
N ILE A 79 -1.29 2.76 2.21
CA ILE A 79 -0.70 2.48 3.51
C ILE A 79 0.27 1.32 3.33
N SER A 80 1.56 1.55 3.60
CA SER A 80 2.57 0.49 3.47
C SER A 80 2.33 -0.60 4.51
N LEU A 81 2.05 -1.82 4.05
CA LEU A 81 1.89 -2.98 4.92
C LEU A 81 3.23 -3.55 5.37
N ASN A 82 4.33 -3.18 4.71
CA ASN A 82 5.67 -3.55 5.11
C ASN A 82 6.12 -2.87 6.42
N LEU A 83 5.44 -1.82 6.85
CA LEU A 83 5.70 -1.20 8.16
C LEU A 83 5.05 -2.02 9.30
N PRO A 84 5.61 -1.97 10.52
CA PRO A 84 4.96 -2.51 11.71
C PRO A 84 3.56 -1.91 11.91
N PRO A 85 2.58 -2.66 12.45
CA PRO A 85 1.21 -2.16 12.64
C PRO A 85 1.11 -0.80 13.34
N SER A 86 1.99 -0.51 14.30
CA SER A 86 2.03 0.77 15.03
C SER A 86 2.48 1.97 14.19
N GLU A 87 3.14 1.73 13.06
CA GLU A 87 3.72 2.75 12.20
C GLU A 87 2.86 3.07 10.97
N ARG A 88 2.00 2.13 10.55
CA ARG A 88 1.26 2.20 9.27
C ARG A 88 0.40 3.44 9.09
N LEU A 89 -0.28 3.87 10.15
CA LEU A 89 -1.27 4.96 10.12
C LEU A 89 -0.73 6.29 10.65
N LYS A 90 0.58 6.37 10.93
CA LYS A 90 1.20 7.66 11.20
C LYS A 90 1.13 8.53 9.95
N VAL A 91 0.83 9.81 10.13
CA VAL A 91 0.55 10.74 9.02
C VAL A 91 1.72 10.79 8.02
N GLU A 92 2.95 10.70 8.50
CA GLU A 92 4.17 10.65 7.68
C GLU A 92 4.32 9.39 6.82
N ASN A 93 3.57 8.32 7.11
CA ASN A 93 3.64 7.02 6.44
C ASN A 93 2.41 6.72 5.56
N VAL A 94 1.46 7.65 5.48
CA VAL A 94 0.26 7.54 4.62
C VAL A 94 0.49 8.34 3.35
N TYR A 95 0.40 7.67 2.20
CA TYR A 95 0.59 8.31 0.90
C TYR A 95 -0.75 8.61 0.24
N VAL A 96 -0.98 9.85 -0.15
CA VAL A 96 -2.18 10.22 -0.91
C VAL A 96 -1.88 10.04 -2.40
N ALA A 97 -2.42 8.98 -2.99
CA ALA A 97 -2.27 8.67 -4.42
C ALA A 97 -3.22 9.49 -5.30
N GLY A 98 -4.31 10.01 -4.74
CA GLY A 98 -5.25 10.82 -5.49
C GLY A 98 -6.35 11.41 -4.61
N ILE A 99 -7.07 12.37 -5.18
CA ILE A 99 -8.25 12.98 -4.56
C ILE A 99 -9.37 12.95 -5.60
N ILE A 100 -10.49 12.32 -5.26
CA ILE A 100 -11.67 12.26 -6.12
C ILE A 100 -12.64 13.37 -5.68
N PRO A 101 -12.82 14.44 -6.49
CA PRO A 101 -13.85 15.44 -6.22
C PRO A 101 -15.23 14.93 -6.67
N GLY A 102 -16.27 15.25 -5.91
CA GLY A 102 -17.65 14.94 -6.30
C GLY A 102 -18.69 15.65 -5.43
N LEU A 103 -19.90 15.79 -5.96
CA LEU A 103 -21.05 16.19 -5.13
C LEU A 103 -21.62 14.98 -4.38
N GLU A 104 -21.41 13.77 -4.92
CA GLU A 104 -21.95 12.50 -4.45
C GLU A 104 -20.89 11.39 -4.47
N ASP A 105 -21.19 10.30 -3.76
CA ASP A 105 -20.35 9.11 -3.70
C ASP A 105 -20.47 8.32 -5.00
N PRO A 106 -19.36 7.87 -5.61
CA PRO A 106 -19.42 7.05 -6.79
C PRO A 106 -20.00 5.68 -6.44
N ASN A 107 -20.76 5.12 -7.37
CA ASN A 107 -21.10 3.70 -7.31
C ASN A 107 -19.85 2.83 -7.56
N ALA A 108 -19.96 1.53 -7.31
CA ALA A 108 -18.84 0.59 -7.46
C ALA A 108 -18.20 0.59 -8.86
N LEU A 109 -18.99 0.77 -9.92
CA LEU A 109 -18.47 0.81 -11.28
C LEU A 109 -17.67 2.10 -11.53
N GLN A 110 -18.19 3.25 -11.10
CA GLN A 110 -17.48 4.53 -11.17
C GLN A 110 -16.18 4.49 -10.36
N LEU A 111 -16.21 3.90 -9.16
CA LEU A 111 -15.02 3.72 -8.33
C LEU A 111 -13.95 2.89 -9.05
N ASN A 112 -14.33 1.79 -9.69
CA ASN A 112 -13.39 0.96 -10.46
C ASN A 112 -12.70 1.76 -11.57
N TYR A 113 -13.46 2.60 -12.30
CA TYR A 113 -12.88 3.47 -13.33
C TYR A 113 -11.92 4.51 -12.73
N LEU A 114 -12.28 5.09 -11.58
CA LEU A 114 -11.45 6.08 -10.90
C LEU A 114 -10.14 5.48 -10.35
N LEU A 115 -10.16 4.21 -9.93
CA LEU A 115 -8.97 3.50 -9.45
C LEU A 115 -8.10 2.94 -10.59
N MET A 116 -8.64 2.82 -11.80
CA MET A 116 -7.95 2.19 -12.94
C MET A 116 -6.55 2.77 -13.24
N PRO A 117 -6.34 4.11 -13.19
CA PRO A 117 -5.00 4.68 -13.40
C PRO A 117 -3.99 4.19 -12.36
N LEU A 118 -4.36 4.24 -11.07
CA LEU A 118 -3.51 3.76 -9.98
C LEU A 118 -3.19 2.27 -10.11
N ILE A 119 -4.20 1.44 -10.44
CA ILE A 119 -3.99 0.00 -10.64
C ILE A 119 -3.05 -0.27 -11.82
N LYS A 120 -3.12 0.55 -12.88
CA LYS A 120 -2.20 0.43 -14.02
C LYS A 120 -0.76 0.73 -13.60
N GLU A 121 -0.53 1.82 -12.88
CA GLU A 121 0.79 2.19 -12.37
C GLU A 121 1.36 1.12 -11.42
N LEU A 122 0.53 0.59 -10.50
CA LEU A 122 0.96 -0.49 -9.59
C LEU A 122 1.35 -1.77 -10.34
N LYS A 123 0.67 -2.10 -11.46
CA LYS A 123 1.04 -3.24 -12.31
C LYS A 123 2.34 -3.03 -13.08
N GLU A 124 2.64 -1.79 -13.45
CA GLU A 124 3.93 -1.44 -14.04
C GLU A 124 5.04 -1.55 -12.99
N LEU A 125 4.83 -1.01 -11.80
CA LEU A 125 5.79 -1.11 -10.68
C LEU A 125 6.01 -2.54 -10.19
N GLN A 126 4.99 -3.41 -10.26
CA GLN A 126 5.10 -4.82 -9.88
C GLN A 126 6.14 -5.57 -10.73
N GLN A 127 6.41 -5.12 -11.96
CA GLN A 127 7.44 -5.71 -12.81
C GLN A 127 8.88 -5.36 -12.35
N GLY A 128 9.00 -4.49 -11.35
CA GLY A 128 10.25 -3.95 -10.86
C GLY A 128 10.60 -2.63 -11.55
N TYR A 129 11.32 -1.78 -10.84
CA TYR A 129 11.85 -0.53 -11.36
C TYR A 129 13.35 -0.45 -11.08
N HIS A 130 14.13 -0.09 -12.09
CA HIS A 130 15.57 0.10 -11.92
C HIS A 130 15.85 1.56 -11.57
N PHE A 131 16.37 1.81 -10.37
CA PHE A 131 16.80 3.14 -9.99
C PHE A 131 18.09 3.50 -10.74
N SER A 132 18.18 4.75 -11.19
CA SER A 132 19.45 5.23 -11.75
C SER A 132 20.49 5.31 -10.62
N PRO A 133 21.75 4.92 -10.86
CA PRO A 133 22.80 5.04 -9.86
C PRO A 133 22.88 6.45 -9.31
N THR A 134 22.94 6.57 -7.99
CA THR A 134 23.16 7.86 -7.33
C THR A 134 24.59 7.93 -6.80
N LEU A 135 25.11 9.13 -6.56
CA LEU A 135 26.48 9.33 -6.02
C LEU A 135 26.73 8.54 -4.72
N THR A 136 25.68 8.28 -3.94
CA THR A 136 25.73 7.53 -2.68
C THR A 136 25.26 6.08 -2.79
N GLY A 137 24.82 5.65 -3.98
CA GLY A 137 24.26 4.32 -4.25
C GLY A 137 24.56 3.90 -5.69
N PRO A 138 25.78 3.39 -5.97
CA PRO A 138 26.20 3.09 -7.34
C PRO A 138 25.47 1.90 -7.98
N SER A 139 24.71 1.14 -7.20
CA SER A 139 23.94 -0.03 -7.66
C SER A 139 22.45 0.24 -7.89
N GLY A 140 21.98 1.47 -7.66
CA GLY A 140 20.54 1.78 -7.59
C GLY A 140 19.94 1.43 -6.24
#